data_AF-B5RHQ7-F1
#
_entry.id   AF-B5RHQ7-F1
#
_cell.length_a   1.000
_cell.length_b   1.000
_cell.length_c   1.000
_cell.angle_alpha   90.00
_cell.angle_beta   90.00
_cell.angle_gamma   90.00
#
_symmetry.space_group_name_H-M   'P 1'
#
loop_
_entity.id
_entity.type
_entity.pdbx_description
1 polymer ?
#
loop_
_entity_poly.entity_id
_entity_poly.type
_entity_poly.pdbx_seq_one_letter_code
_entity_poly.pdbx_strand_id
1 'polypeptide(L)'
;LPYWDWTKPMSALPSILTDATYTDPFSQVTIDNPFNKAAISFEGQETKRDVQSAKIFEQPGLGKHTWLFEQTMYALEQENWCDFEIQFEVLHNAVHAWIGGKEKYSFGHLHYASYDPAFYLHHSMSDRIWAMWQA
;
A
#
# COMPACT_ATOMS: atom_id res chain seq x y z
N LEU A 1 13.72 1.36 3.63
CA LEU A 1 12.61 0.42 3.43
C LEU A 1 12.38 0.25 1.93
N PRO A 2 12.01 -0.94 1.43
CA PRO A 2 11.65 -1.10 0.01
C PRO A 2 10.30 -0.42 -0.26
N TYR A 3 10.11 0.04 -1.50
CA TYR A 3 8.81 0.50 -1.98
C TYR A 3 8.06 -0.63 -2.68
N TRP A 4 6.73 -0.59 -2.61
CA TRP A 4 5.86 -1.44 -3.41
C TRP A 4 5.23 -0.62 -4.53
N ASP A 5 5.61 -0.93 -5.77
CA ASP A 5 5.14 -0.23 -6.96
C ASP A 5 3.73 -0.68 -7.36
N TRP A 6 2.72 -0.10 -6.73
CA TRP A 6 1.31 -0.36 -6.99
C TRP A 6 0.78 0.32 -8.25
N THR A 7 1.61 1.05 -9.02
CA THR A 7 1.20 1.63 -10.31
C THR A 7 1.12 0.57 -11.42
N LYS A 8 1.78 -0.57 -11.24
CA LYS A 8 1.76 -1.67 -12.19
C LYS A 8 0.55 -2.57 -11.97
N PRO A 9 -0.06 -3.10 -13.05
CA PRO A 9 -1.08 -4.13 -12.92
C PRO A 9 -0.56 -5.32 -12.09
N MET A 10 -1.39 -5.81 -11.18
CA MET A 10 -1.05 -6.91 -10.29
C MET A 10 -2.29 -7.74 -9.98
N SER A 11 -2.10 -9.02 -9.64
CA SER A 11 -3.18 -9.97 -9.33
C SER A 11 -3.26 -10.33 -7.84
N ALA A 12 -2.28 -9.93 -7.05
CA ALA A 12 -2.18 -10.19 -5.62
C ALA A 12 -1.27 -9.13 -4.97
N LEU A 13 -1.34 -9.01 -3.64
CA LEU A 13 -0.37 -8.24 -2.88
C LEU A 13 1.01 -8.93 -2.90
N PRO A 14 2.11 -8.19 -2.67
CA PRO A 14 3.43 -8.77 -2.49
C PRO A 14 3.43 -9.86 -1.41
N SER A 15 4.14 -10.96 -1.64
CA SER A 15 4.19 -12.11 -0.71
C SER A 15 4.69 -11.73 0.68
N ILE A 16 5.59 -10.75 0.77
CA ILE A 16 6.02 -10.15 2.04
C ILE A 16 4.85 -9.67 2.91
N LEU A 17 3.73 -9.26 2.32
CA LEU A 17 2.53 -8.84 3.06
C LEU A 17 1.52 -9.99 3.27
N THR A 18 1.55 -11.06 2.49
CA THR A 18 0.49 -12.09 2.49
C THR A 18 0.87 -13.41 3.13
N ASP A 19 2.14 -13.78 3.07
CA ASP A 19 2.60 -15.06 3.61
C ASP A 19 2.46 -15.02 5.13
N ALA A 20 1.83 -16.03 5.73
CA ALA A 20 1.65 -16.07 7.19
C ALA A 20 2.98 -16.27 7.93
N THR A 21 3.91 -16.98 7.31
CA THR A 21 5.18 -17.40 7.89
C THR A 21 6.27 -17.34 6.84
N TYR A 22 7.52 -17.22 7.26
CA TYR A 22 8.69 -17.40 6.40
C TYR A 22 9.71 -18.34 7.06
N THR A 23 10.51 -19.03 6.24
CA THR A 23 11.62 -19.83 6.72
C THR A 23 12.88 -18.99 6.72
N ASP A 24 13.47 -18.79 7.90
CA ASP A 24 14.72 -18.07 8.03
C ASP A 24 15.86 -18.87 7.36
N PRO A 25 16.60 -18.28 6.40
CA PRO A 25 17.56 -19.03 5.59
C PRO A 25 18.79 -19.49 6.39
N PHE A 26 19.07 -18.90 7.55
CA PHE A 26 20.25 -19.23 8.36
C PHE A 26 19.95 -20.32 9.39
N SER A 27 18.86 -20.17 10.14
CA SER A 27 18.42 -21.10 11.17
C SER A 27 17.55 -22.24 10.65
N GLN A 28 17.00 -22.11 9.43
CA GLN A 28 16.04 -23.04 8.82
C GLN A 28 14.75 -23.23 9.63
N VAL A 29 14.45 -22.30 10.52
CA VAL A 29 13.22 -22.31 11.33
C VAL A 29 12.15 -21.48 10.62
N THR A 30 10.94 -22.03 10.54
CA THR A 30 9.76 -21.29 10.09
C THR A 30 9.20 -20.48 11.25
N ILE A 31 9.09 -19.16 11.04
CA ILE A 31 8.54 -18.22 12.02
C ILE A 31 7.46 -17.34 11.38
N ASP A 32 6.66 -16.69 12.21
CA ASP A 32 5.62 -15.77 11.76
C ASP A 32 6.21 -14.62 10.96
N ASN A 33 5.54 -14.28 9.86
CA ASN A 33 5.95 -13.16 9.01
C ASN A 33 5.56 -11.84 9.71
N PRO A 34 6.53 -11.00 10.12
CA PRO A 34 6.25 -9.74 10.81
C PRO A 34 5.56 -8.71 9.92
N PHE A 35 5.52 -8.91 8.59
CA PHE A 35 4.83 -8.03 7.64
C PHE A 35 3.40 -8.48 7.32
N ASN A 36 2.98 -9.67 7.77
CA ASN A 36 1.63 -10.18 7.50
C ASN A 36 0.55 -9.41 8.28
N LYS A 37 0.80 -9.15 9.57
CA LYS A 37 -0.07 -8.44 10.50
C LYS A 37 0.74 -7.94 11.70
N ALA A 38 0.20 -7.00 12.46
CA ALA A 38 0.84 -6.49 13.67
C ALA A 38 -0.15 -6.38 14.83
N ALA A 39 0.36 -6.48 16.05
CA ALA A 39 -0.43 -6.29 17.26
C ALA A 39 -0.65 -4.81 17.57
N ILE A 40 -1.88 -4.45 17.94
CA ILE A 40 -2.28 -3.16 18.51
C ILE A 40 -2.43 -3.38 20.02
N SER A 41 -1.31 -3.30 20.73
CA SER A 41 -1.19 -3.76 22.12
C SER A 41 -2.18 -3.11 23.09
N PHE A 42 -2.46 -1.81 22.94
CA PHE A 42 -3.36 -1.08 23.82
C PHE A 42 -4.85 -1.40 23.60
N GLU A 43 -5.21 -1.96 22.44
CA GLU A 43 -6.57 -2.42 22.11
C GLU A 43 -6.73 -3.93 22.33
N GLY A 44 -5.62 -4.67 22.49
CA GLY A 44 -5.64 -6.13 22.52
C GLY A 44 -6.11 -6.74 21.20
N GLN A 45 -5.83 -6.08 20.08
CA GLN A 45 -6.26 -6.47 18.73
C GLN A 45 -5.06 -6.63 17.80
N GLU A 46 -5.30 -7.15 16.60
CA GLU A 46 -4.31 -7.21 15.53
C GLU A 46 -4.82 -6.46 14.30
N THR A 47 -3.90 -6.00 13.47
CA THR A 47 -4.26 -5.37 12.19
C THR A 47 -4.87 -6.40 11.26
N LYS A 48 -5.93 -6.00 10.55
CA LYS A 48 -6.60 -6.83 9.55
C LYS A 48 -6.83 -6.03 8.27
N ARG A 49 -6.52 -6.64 7.13
CA ARG A 49 -6.72 -6.07 5.79
C ARG A 49 -7.94 -6.70 5.14
N ASP A 50 -8.84 -5.88 4.61
CA ASP A 50 -9.99 -6.29 3.79
C ASP A 50 -9.79 -5.77 2.37
N VAL A 51 -9.00 -6.51 1.59
CA VAL A 51 -8.49 -6.06 0.30
C VAL A 51 -9.62 -5.98 -0.74
N GLN A 52 -9.86 -4.79 -1.26
CA GLN A 52 -10.82 -4.48 -2.31
C GLN A 52 -10.26 -4.87 -3.68
N SER A 53 -10.19 -6.19 -3.93
CA SER A 53 -9.54 -6.80 -5.10
C SER A 53 -10.00 -6.23 -6.44
N ALA A 54 -11.29 -5.93 -6.58
CA ALA A 54 -11.86 -5.36 -7.81
C ALA A 54 -11.27 -3.98 -8.20
N LYS A 55 -10.70 -3.25 -7.24
CA LYS A 55 -10.09 -1.93 -7.47
C LYS A 55 -8.58 -2.03 -7.61
N ILE A 56 -7.93 -2.68 -6.64
CA ILE A 56 -6.47 -2.70 -6.59
C ILE A 56 -5.83 -3.68 -7.60
N PHE A 57 -6.55 -4.72 -8.00
CA PHE A 57 -6.07 -5.71 -8.98
C PHE A 57 -6.67 -5.50 -10.37
N GLU A 58 -6.99 -4.25 -10.71
CA GLU A 58 -7.47 -3.89 -12.03
C GLU A 58 -6.56 -4.44 -13.13
N GLN A 59 -7.18 -5.11 -14.12
CA GLN A 59 -6.51 -5.65 -15.29
C GLN A 59 -6.92 -4.82 -16.51
N PRO A 60 -6.17 -3.76 -16.85
CA PRO A 60 -6.52 -2.91 -17.97
C PRO A 60 -6.35 -3.68 -19.28
N GLY A 61 -7.21 -3.39 -20.25
CA GLY A 61 -7.08 -3.92 -21.61
C GLY A 61 -5.82 -3.39 -22.31
N LEU A 62 -5.49 -3.97 -23.47
CA LEU A 62 -4.32 -3.54 -24.26
C LEU A 62 -4.35 -2.03 -24.54
N GLY A 63 -3.27 -1.33 -24.21
CA GLY A 63 -3.13 0.11 -24.41
C GLY A 63 -3.87 0.98 -23.38
N LYS A 64 -4.47 0.38 -22.34
CA LYS A 64 -5.06 1.09 -21.20
C LYS A 64 -4.17 1.00 -19.98
N HIS A 65 -4.37 1.92 -19.04
CA HIS A 65 -3.67 1.96 -17.77
C HIS A 65 -4.64 1.69 -16.62
N THR A 66 -4.10 1.34 -15.45
CA THR A 66 -4.89 1.24 -14.21
C THR A 66 -5.24 2.63 -13.71
N TRP A 67 -6.29 2.74 -12.91
CA TRP A 67 -6.63 3.98 -12.23
C TRP A 67 -5.45 4.53 -11.40
N LEU A 68 -4.74 3.65 -10.69
CA LEU A 68 -3.58 4.04 -9.88
C LEU A 68 -2.45 4.64 -10.73
N PHE A 69 -2.18 4.08 -11.91
CA PHE A 69 -1.20 4.63 -12.83
C PHE A 69 -1.64 6.00 -13.35
N GLU A 70 -2.89 6.12 -13.81
CA GLU A 70 -3.42 7.36 -14.37
C GLU A 70 -3.39 8.49 -13.33
N GLN A 71 -3.80 8.22 -12.08
CA GLN A 71 -3.73 9.21 -11.01
C GLN A 71 -2.29 9.57 -10.62
N THR A 72 -1.36 8.61 -10.70
CA THR A 72 0.07 8.90 -10.49
C THR A 72 0.59 9.86 -11.55
N MET A 73 0.26 9.63 -12.83
CA MET A 73 0.65 10.52 -13.91
C MET A 73 -0.01 11.90 -13.77
N TYR A 74 -1.29 11.93 -13.40
CA TYR A 74 -2.01 13.18 -13.19
C TYR A 74 -1.42 14.02 -12.05
N ALA A 75 -1.04 13.40 -10.93
CA ALA A 75 -0.33 14.10 -9.85
C ALA A 75 1.02 14.63 -10.34
N LEU A 76 1.81 13.80 -11.04
CA LEU A 76 3.14 14.20 -11.54
C LEU A 76 3.10 15.31 -12.61
N GLU A 77 1.97 15.52 -13.29
CA GLU A 77 1.79 16.58 -14.28
C GLU A 77 1.59 17.97 -13.65
N GLN A 78 1.23 18.04 -12.36
CA GLN A 78 0.93 19.32 -11.71
C GLN A 78 2.20 20.17 -11.55
N GLU A 79 2.15 21.43 -11.99
CA GLU A 79 3.32 22.31 -12.03
C GLU A 79 3.60 23.06 -10.72
N ASN A 80 2.63 23.08 -9.80
CA ASN A 80 2.77 23.76 -8.52
C ASN A 80 2.44 22.83 -7.35
N TRP A 81 2.98 23.19 -6.19
CA TRP A 81 2.88 22.39 -4.98
C TRP A 81 1.44 22.11 -4.55
N CYS A 82 0.58 23.13 -4.56
CA CYS A 82 -0.79 22.99 -4.07
C CYS A 82 -1.59 22.01 -4.92
N ASP A 83 -1.48 22.09 -6.23
CA ASP A 83 -2.20 21.19 -7.13
C ASP A 83 -1.61 19.78 -7.08
N PHE A 84 -0.29 19.63 -7.02
CA PHE A 84 0.38 18.34 -6.84
C PHE A 84 -0.09 17.64 -5.57
N GLU A 85 -0.03 18.33 -4.42
CA GLU A 85 -0.27 17.76 -3.11
C GLU A 85 -1.70 17.22 -2.97
N ILE A 86 -2.69 17.94 -3.50
CA ILE A 86 -4.09 17.49 -3.52
C ILE A 86 -4.25 16.18 -4.30
N GLN A 87 -3.71 16.11 -5.52
CA GLN A 87 -3.83 14.89 -6.34
C GLN A 87 -3.04 13.73 -5.74
N PHE A 88 -1.85 14.02 -5.21
CA PHE A 88 -0.98 13.06 -4.55
C PHE A 88 -1.63 12.46 -3.30
N GLU A 89 -2.28 13.28 -2.46
CA GLU A 89 -2.97 12.82 -1.26
C GLU A 89 -4.21 11.97 -1.61
N VAL A 90 -4.99 12.36 -2.63
CA VAL A 90 -6.14 11.57 -3.11
C VAL A 90 -5.72 10.19 -3.60
N LEU A 91 -4.66 10.14 -4.39
CA LEU A 91 -4.05 8.90 -4.89
C LEU A 91 -3.57 8.00 -3.75
N HIS A 92 -2.82 8.57 -2.81
CA HIS A 92 -2.35 7.90 -1.59
C HIS A 92 -3.51 7.29 -0.79
N ASN A 93 -4.56 8.08 -0.55
CA ASN A 93 -5.72 7.67 0.24
C ASN A 93 -6.49 6.51 -0.39
N ALA A 94 -6.48 6.38 -1.72
CA ALA A 94 -7.10 5.26 -2.40
C ALA A 94 -6.44 3.92 -2.02
N VAL A 95 -5.10 3.87 -1.94
CA VAL A 95 -4.39 2.64 -1.56
C VAL A 95 -4.71 2.25 -0.11
N HIS A 96 -4.73 3.22 0.80
CA HIS A 96 -5.19 3.02 2.18
C HIS A 96 -6.59 2.38 2.22
N ALA A 97 -7.55 2.99 1.53
CA ALA A 97 -8.92 2.51 1.50
C ALA A 97 -9.06 1.13 0.87
N TRP A 98 -8.32 0.85 -0.22
CA TRP A 98 -8.49 -0.40 -0.97
C TRP A 98 -7.77 -1.59 -0.33
N ILE A 99 -6.76 -1.36 0.49
CA ILE A 99 -6.12 -2.41 1.28
C ILE A 99 -6.80 -2.61 2.63
N GLY A 100 -7.21 -1.52 3.28
CA GLY A 100 -7.87 -1.58 4.59
C GLY A 100 -9.29 -2.10 4.55
N GLY A 101 -10.05 -1.73 3.51
CA GLY A 101 -11.46 -2.09 3.38
C GLY A 101 -12.30 -1.59 4.55
N LYS A 102 -13.23 -2.43 5.01
CA LYS A 102 -14.21 -2.07 6.07
C LYS A 102 -13.76 -2.36 7.50
N GLU A 103 -12.58 -2.93 7.68
CA GLU A 103 -12.10 -3.39 8.98
C GLU A 103 -11.72 -2.19 9.87
N LYS A 104 -12.10 -2.22 11.15
CA LYS A 104 -11.83 -1.12 12.10
C LYS A 104 -10.34 -0.96 12.36
N TYR A 105 -9.66 -2.06 12.68
CA TYR A 105 -8.23 -2.11 12.99
C TYR A 105 -7.43 -2.38 11.72
N SER A 106 -7.57 -1.51 10.73
CA SER A 106 -7.04 -1.75 9.38
C SER A 106 -6.15 -0.63 8.89
N PHE A 107 -5.45 -0.96 7.81
CA PHE A 107 -4.66 -0.03 7.03
C PHE A 107 -5.46 1.16 6.47
N GLY A 108 -6.78 1.04 6.36
CA GLY A 108 -7.68 2.07 5.82
C GLY A 108 -8.24 3.02 6.90
N HIS A 109 -7.93 2.77 8.17
CA HIS A 109 -8.43 3.57 9.28
C HIS A 109 -7.32 4.46 9.85
N LEU A 110 -7.46 5.79 9.81
CA LEU A 110 -6.41 6.74 10.19
C LEU A 110 -5.76 6.47 11.56
N HIS A 111 -6.56 6.10 12.58
CA HIS A 111 -6.02 5.84 13.92
C HIS A 111 -5.13 4.59 14.02
N TYR A 112 -5.28 3.64 13.09
CA TYR A 112 -4.64 2.32 13.17
C TYR A 112 -3.77 1.99 11.96
N ALA A 113 -3.80 2.81 10.89
CA ALA A 113 -3.14 2.53 9.63
C ALA A 113 -1.64 2.28 9.78
N SER A 114 -0.96 3.05 10.63
CA SER A 114 0.48 2.95 10.87
C SER A 114 0.92 1.70 11.63
N TYR A 115 -0.01 0.97 12.25
CA TYR A 115 0.31 -0.32 12.88
C TYR A 115 0.47 -1.42 11.83
N ASP A 116 -0.19 -1.30 10.68
CA ASP A 116 -0.09 -2.31 9.63
C ASP A 116 1.24 -2.19 8.88
N PRO A 117 2.07 -3.25 8.78
CA PRO A 117 3.38 -3.18 8.12
C PRO A 117 3.35 -2.74 6.65
N ALA A 118 2.21 -2.88 5.97
CA ALA A 118 2.02 -2.39 4.60
C ALA A 118 2.18 -0.86 4.51
N PHE A 119 1.94 -0.13 5.60
CA PHE A 119 2.14 1.31 5.70
C PHE A 119 3.51 1.75 5.24
N TYR A 120 4.55 1.09 5.74
CA TYR A 120 5.93 1.49 5.44
C TYR A 120 6.30 1.25 3.97
N LEU A 121 5.80 0.18 3.36
CA LEU A 121 6.04 -0.13 1.95
C LEU A 121 5.25 0.83 1.04
N HIS A 122 4.01 1.14 1.42
CA HIS A 122 3.16 2.10 0.71
C HIS A 122 3.77 3.51 0.76
N HIS A 123 4.11 4.01 1.95
CA HIS A 123 4.72 5.33 2.10
C HIS A 123 6.11 5.43 1.46
N SER A 124 6.89 4.35 1.41
CA SER A 124 8.14 4.33 0.63
C SER A 124 7.89 4.54 -0.87
N MET A 125 6.74 4.08 -1.40
CA MET A 125 6.33 4.36 -2.78
C MET A 125 5.82 5.80 -2.93
N SER A 126 5.07 6.30 -1.96
CA SER A 126 4.61 7.69 -1.91
C SER A 126 5.78 8.67 -1.90
N ASP A 127 6.79 8.44 -1.05
CA ASP A 127 8.03 9.23 -0.99
C ASP A 127 8.78 9.18 -2.33
N ARG A 128 8.79 8.02 -3.00
CA ARG A 128 9.39 7.88 -4.33
C ARG A 128 8.66 8.76 -5.36
N ILE A 129 7.33 8.77 -5.38
CA ILE A 129 6.55 9.62 -6.28
C ILE A 129 6.82 11.11 -5.98
N TRP A 130 6.86 11.49 -4.72
CA TRP A 130 7.17 12.86 -4.33
C TRP A 130 8.59 13.28 -4.77
N ALA A 131 9.58 12.42 -4.56
CA ALA A 131 10.95 12.67 -5.03
C ALA A 131 11.04 12.77 -6.56
N MET A 132 10.21 12.03 -7.31
CA MET A 132 10.13 12.14 -8.77
C MET A 132 9.54 13.48 -9.21
N TRP A 133 8.53 14.00 -8.51
CA TRP A 133 7.92 15.30 -8.83
C TRP A 133 8.91 16.47 -8.61
N GLN A 134 9.78 16.35 -7.61
CA GLN A 134 10.78 17.38 -7.29
C GLN A 134 11.99 17.42 -8.25
N ALA A 135 12.17 16.39 -9.10
CA ALA A 135 13.37 16.17 -9.90
C ALA A 135 13.33 16.91 -11.25
#